data_AF-A0A257QNN4-F1
#
_entry.id   AF-A0A257QNN4-F1
#
_cell.length_a   1.000
_cell.length_b   1.000
_cell.length_c   1.000
_cell.angle_alpha   90.00
_cell.angle_beta   90.00
_cell.angle_gamma   90.00
#
_symmetry.space_group_name_H-M   'P 1'
#
loop_
_entity.id
_entity.type
_entity.pdbx_description
1 polymer ?
#
loop_
_entity_poly.entity_id
_entity_poly.type
_entity_poly.pdbx_seq_one_letter_code
_entity_poly.pdbx_strand_id
1 'polypeptide(L)' 'MYRIWLLFDPRRALVALFAFLFTLALLIHFILLSTPRFDWIGGGAAVTPPAQMSSLPASK' A
#
# COMPACT_ATOMS: atom_id res chain seq x y z
N MET A 1 -15.95 28.68 -19.48
CA MET A 1 -15.72 28.02 -18.17
C MET A 1 -14.26 28.17 -17.70
N TYR A 2 -13.67 29.37 -17.80
CA TYR A 2 -12.33 29.64 -17.25
C TYR A 2 -12.38 30.27 -15.84
N ARG A 3 -13.58 30.73 -15.43
CA ARG A 3 -13.81 31.41 -14.15
C ARG A 3 -13.55 30.53 -12.92
N ILE A 4 -13.57 29.20 -13.08
CA ILE A 4 -13.22 28.26 -11.99
C ILE A 4 -11.78 28.50 -11.50
N TRP A 5 -10.87 28.93 -12.39
CA TRP A 5 -9.48 29.21 -12.08
C TRP A 5 -9.25 30.59 -11.43
N LEU A 6 -10.27 31.45 -11.37
CA LEU A 6 -10.22 32.73 -10.63
C LEU A 6 -10.56 32.55 -9.14
N LEU A 7 -11.28 31.47 -8.80
CA LEU A 7 -11.64 31.13 -7.41
C LEU A 7 -10.68 30.10 -6.80
N PHE A 8 -10.17 29.17 -7.62
CA PHE A 8 -9.25 28.14 -7.17
C PHE A 8 -7.85 28.41 -7.73
N ASP A 9 -6.89 28.62 -6.82
CA ASP A 9 -5.48 28.73 -7.21
C ASP A 9 -5.08 27.48 -7.99
N PRO A 10 -4.64 27.62 -9.26
CA PRO A 10 -4.46 26.50 -10.18
C PRO A 10 -3.55 25.41 -9.62
N ARG A 11 -2.50 25.83 -8.91
CA ARG A 11 -1.56 24.94 -8.25
C ARG A 11 -2.22 24.09 -7.17
N ARG A 12 -3.07 24.69 -6.33
CA ARG A 12 -3.74 23.98 -5.24
C ARG A 12 -4.76 22.98 -5.77
N ALA A 13 -5.50 23.33 -6.82
CA ALA A 13 -6.46 22.42 -7.44
C ALA A 13 -5.77 21.17 -8.03
N LEU A 14 -4.66 21.36 -8.76
CA LEU A 14 -3.88 20.24 -9.32
C LEU A 14 -3.25 19.37 -8.22
N VAL A 15 -2.70 19.97 -7.17
CA VAL A 15 -2.11 19.24 -6.04
C VAL A 15 -3.19 18.50 -5.25
N ALA A 16 -4.35 19.11 -5.00
CA ALA A 16 -5.46 18.45 -4.29
C ALA A 16 -5.99 17.26 -5.07
N LEU A 17 -6.16 17.40 -6.39
CA LEU A 17 -6.54 16.29 -7.26
C LEU A 17 -5.50 15.17 -7.20
N PHE A 18 -4.22 15.47 -7.38
CA PHE A 18 -3.15 14.48 -7.31
C PHE A 18 -3.09 13.79 -5.94
N ALA A 19 -3.13 14.55 -4.86
CA ALA A 19 -3.09 14.02 -3.51
C ALA A 19 -4.31 13.14 -3.20
N PHE A 20 -5.50 13.53 -3.66
CA PHE A 20 -6.71 12.74 -3.52
C PHE A 20 -6.60 11.40 -4.26
N LEU A 21 -6.26 11.43 -5.55
CA LEU A 21 -6.10 10.22 -6.35
C LEU A 21 -4.98 9.32 -5.82
N PHE A 22 -3.86 9.90 -5.39
CA PHE A 22 -2.73 9.16 -4.84
C PHE A 22 -3.07 8.50 -3.50
N THR A 23 -3.74 9.23 -2.61
CA THR A 23 -4.22 8.69 -1.33
C THR A 23 -5.20 7.54 -1.56
N LEU A 24 -6.15 7.73 -2.50
CA LEU A 24 -7.10 6.68 -2.87
C LEU A 24 -6.40 5.44 -3.45
N ALA A 25 -5.39 5.64 -4.30
CA ALA A 25 -4.58 4.55 -4.83
C ALA A 25 -3.88 3.77 -3.71
N LEU A 26 -3.19 4.45 -2.79
CA LEU A 26 -2.55 3.78 -1.66
C LEU A 26 -3.57 3.01 -0.82
N LEU A 27 -4.73 3.61 -0.50
CA LEU A 27 -5.77 2.97 0.31
C LEU A 27 -6.24 1.65 -0.32
N ILE A 28 -6.44 1.63 -1.65
CA ILE A 28 -6.78 0.39 -2.39
C ILE A 28 -5.64 -0.63 -2.29
N HIS A 29 -4.39 -0.22 -2.49
CA HIS A 29 -3.25 -1.14 -2.42
C HIS A 29 -3.08 -1.72 -1.01
N PHE A 30 -3.23 -0.91 0.04
CA PHE A 30 -3.19 -1.38 1.42
C PHE A 30 -4.30 -2.38 1.74
N ILE A 31 -5.51 -2.21 1.19
CA ILE A 31 -6.60 -3.18 1.32
C ILE A 31 -6.25 -4.50 0.63
N LEU A 32 -5.71 -4.45 -0.59
CA LEU A 32 -5.30 -5.66 -1.31
C LEU A 32 -4.18 -6.38 -0.57
N LEU A 33 -3.18 -5.64 -0.09
CA LEU A 33 -2.06 -6.19 0.67
C LEU A 33 -2.52 -6.75 2.03
N SER A 34 -3.48 -6.12 2.70
CA SER A 34 -4.01 -6.65 3.96
C SER A 34 -4.82 -7.94 3.80
N THR A 35 -5.16 -8.33 2.57
CA THR A 35 -5.99 -9.52 2.32
C THR A 35 -5.08 -10.73 2.04
N PRO A 36 -5.17 -11.84 2.80
CA PRO A 36 -4.26 -13.00 2.67
C PRO A 36 -4.27 -13.70 1.31
N ARG A 37 -5.24 -13.39 0.44
CA ARG A 37 -5.33 -13.89 -0.94
C ARG A 37 -4.62 -13.00 -1.97
N PHE A 38 -4.54 -11.70 -1.72
CA PHE A 38 -3.99 -10.70 -2.65
C PHE A 38 -2.70 -10.06 -2.14
N ASP A 39 -2.24 -10.47 -0.94
CA ASP A 39 -0.97 -10.08 -0.36
C ASP A 39 0.20 -10.71 -1.14
N TRP A 40 0.76 -9.93 -2.07
CA TRP A 40 1.89 -10.37 -2.89
C TRP A 40 3.23 -10.22 -2.17
N ILE A 41 3.29 -9.54 -1.01
CA ILE A 41 4.49 -9.42 -0.18
C ILE A 41 4.54 -10.52 0.88
N GLY A 42 3.39 -10.87 1.46
CA GLY A 42 3.28 -11.88 2.51
C GLY A 42 3.23 -13.33 2.03
N GLY A 43 3.03 -13.57 0.74
CA GLY A 43 2.87 -14.91 0.19
C GLY A 43 1.53 -15.53 0.62
N GLY A 44 0.52 -15.37 -0.24
CA GLY A 44 -0.74 -16.09 -0.07
C GLY A 44 -0.50 -17.58 0.18
N ALA A 45 -0.98 -18.06 1.34
CA ALA A 45 -0.94 -19.45 1.79
C ALA A 45 0.46 -20.06 2.02
N ALA A 46 1.28 -19.48 2.89
CA ALA A 46 2.21 -20.28 3.69
C ALA A 46 1.54 -20.68 5.01
N VAL A 47 0.87 -21.84 5.01
CA VAL A 47 0.81 -22.67 6.21
C VAL A 47 2.24 -23.12 6.48
N THR A 48 3.04 -22.30 7.15
CA THR A 48 4.30 -22.74 7.73
C THR A 48 4.62 -21.83 8.92
N PRO A 49 4.51 -22.33 10.16
CA PRO A 49 4.88 -21.55 11.34
C PRO A 49 6.36 -21.15 11.25
N PRO A 50 6.80 -20.10 11.97
CA PRO A 50 8.14 -19.54 11.83
C PRO A 50 9.20 -20.55 12.31
N ALA A 51 9.66 -21.42 11.41
CA ALA A 51 10.86 -22.23 11.59
C ALA A 51 12.08 -21.38 11.23
N GLN A 52 12.28 -20.29 11.98
CA GLN A 52 13.54 -19.57 12.01
C GLN A 52 13.96 -19.31 13.46
N MET A 53 13.91 -20.37 14.27
CA MET A 53 14.83 -20.46 15.40
C MET A 53 16.16 -20.99 14.87
N SER A 54 17.04 -20.03 14.59
CA SER A 54 18.46 -20.07 14.96
C SER A 54 19.14 -21.43 14.99
N SER A 55 20.05 -21.62 14.04
CA SER A 55 21.32 -22.35 14.16
C SER A 55 21.61 -22.97 15.54
N LEU A 56 21.38 -24.27 15.69
CA LEU A 56 22.21 -25.09 16.57
C LEU A 56 22.43 -26.46 15.90
N PRO A 57 23.67 -26.79 15.48
CA PRO A 57 23.99 -28.13 15.05
C PRO A 57 23.85 -29.08 16.24
N ALA A 58 23.18 -30.21 16.02
CA ALA A 58 23.05 -31.26 17.02
C ALA A 58 24.45 -31.73 17.43
N SER A 59 24.78 -31.56 18.72
CA SER A 59 26.01 -32.05 19.31
C SER A 59 25.94 -33.55 19.54
N LYS A 60 27.03 -34.21 19.09
CA LYS A 60 27.59 -35.52 19.45
C LYS A 60 27.00 -36.75 18.77
#